data_AF-A0AAU5VTP1-F1
#
_entry.id   AF-A0AAU5VTP1-F1
#
_cell.length_a   1.000
_cell.length_b   1.000
_cell.length_c   1.000
_cell.angle_alpha   90.00
_cell.angle_beta   90.00
_cell.angle_gamma   90.00
#
_symmetry.space_group_name_H-M   'P 1'
#
loop_
_entity.id
_entity.type
_entity.pdbx_description
1 polymer ?
#
loop_
_entity_poly.entity_id
_entity_poly.type
_entity_poly.pdbx_seq_one_letter_code
_entity_poly.pdbx_strand_id
1 'polypeptide(L)'
;MAEQQLIFKDLSRYPVMAQALDNQWLPGDLAATRQRANAPAGRSPDHVGAAAAELRRALVNSGTLVVNRAYFINNQAVSVNYLPSADPEERQAFIDLLNGRALVPFLYSERDPGAEFAWTNVPQVHRAWQRLLTDEAEPALVRFDWDDEANREATERINQFFSSSLTTLMRLREAPLSKHLDIGLAQARALKEGILTDMARWATQQDLYATITREAVYKEFLTRPGTEVHEGLLREGEHIVAAKQLVDLLYNLGVPKASGVTALTPPGSPPRTTLQELRDDVRSRPDDPEQIGLLLRDVFADALHRAVDGPRSYGSLSLSDITRLRTTEEWNGYVNSLDSFVRGSFRDGRVPTPEEFRAGTGDVARLHRGMLKAARKVSGSQQGFQREMKVALVLESAGIALQVTAGEEVSLLAGSLQMATALAGALSVRLEFFDREGRGARSGLGHSLTLPSLQLRNVRKDWEEILKSYGGRVVETGASPRRGQADQQSPHV
;
A
#
# COMPACT_ATOMS: atom_id res chain seq x y z
N MET A 1 24.72 15.42 16.30
CA MET A 1 24.67 14.11 15.62
C MET A 1 23.61 13.16 16.18
N ALA A 2 23.45 12.99 17.51
CA ALA A 2 22.46 12.06 18.07
C ALA A 2 20.98 12.40 17.72
N GLU A 3 20.60 13.68 17.60
CA GLU A 3 19.21 14.09 17.30
C GLU A 3 18.74 13.78 15.86
N GLN A 4 19.66 13.47 14.95
CA GLN A 4 19.38 13.10 13.56
C GLN A 4 19.49 11.59 13.33
N GLN A 5 19.87 10.82 14.35
CA GLN A 5 19.91 9.36 14.31
C GLN A 5 18.64 8.80 14.93
N LEU A 6 17.73 8.33 14.07
CA LEU A 6 16.45 7.78 14.48
C LEU A 6 16.47 6.26 14.29
N ILE A 7 15.69 5.57 15.10
CA ILE A 7 15.17 4.25 14.75
C ILE A 7 13.68 4.35 14.43
N PHE A 8 13.12 3.33 13.78
CA PHE A 8 11.73 3.40 13.29
C PHE A 8 10.68 3.74 14.37
N LYS A 9 10.93 3.39 15.63
CA LYS A 9 10.03 3.71 16.76
C LYS A 9 10.01 5.20 17.10
N ASP A 10 11.04 5.95 16.72
CA ASP A 10 11.17 7.39 16.97
C ASP A 10 10.40 8.21 15.92
N LEU A 11 9.97 7.58 14.82
CA LEU A 11 9.16 8.22 13.79
C LEU A 11 7.74 8.46 14.31
N SER A 12 7.22 9.66 14.04
CA SER A 12 5.90 10.10 14.46
C SER A 12 5.12 10.72 13.29
N ARG A 13 3.87 11.12 13.52
CA ARG A 13 3.00 11.74 12.52
C ARG A 13 2.80 10.85 11.29
N TYR A 14 2.31 9.63 11.51
CA TYR A 14 1.95 8.72 10.44
C TYR A 14 3.10 8.40 9.47
N PRO A 15 4.16 7.70 9.94
CA PRO A 15 5.25 7.30 9.07
C PRO A 15 4.78 6.25 8.06
N VAL A 16 5.12 6.48 6.79
CA VAL A 16 4.79 5.59 5.68
C VAL A 16 6.01 5.29 4.83
N MET A 17 5.95 4.20 4.07
CA MET A 17 6.91 3.89 3.02
C MET A 17 6.14 3.62 1.72
N ALA A 18 6.44 4.38 0.67
CA ALA A 18 5.72 4.30 -0.60
C ALA A 18 6.37 3.29 -1.56
N GLN A 19 5.59 2.29 -2.00
CA GLN A 19 6.07 1.28 -2.96
C GLN A 19 6.54 1.89 -4.28
N ALA A 20 5.93 3.01 -4.72
CA ALA A 20 6.29 3.66 -5.99
C ALA A 20 7.66 4.35 -6.00
N LEU A 21 8.26 4.56 -4.82
CA LEU A 21 9.58 5.19 -4.73
C LEU A 21 10.72 4.21 -4.89
N ASP A 22 10.40 2.92 -4.96
CA ASP A 22 11.35 1.92 -5.42
C ASP A 22 11.80 2.15 -6.88
N ASN A 23 13.01 1.69 -7.20
CA ASN A 23 13.63 1.89 -8.51
C ASN A 23 13.08 0.98 -9.63
N GLN A 24 12.27 -0.04 -9.31
CA GLN A 24 11.68 -0.99 -10.27
C GLN A 24 10.16 -0.84 -10.43
N TRP A 25 9.49 -0.06 -9.58
CA TRP A 25 8.04 0.07 -9.63
C TRP A 25 7.56 0.72 -10.93
N LEU A 26 6.47 0.15 -11.48
CA LEU A 26 5.71 0.70 -12.60
C LEU A 26 4.23 0.38 -12.45
N PRO A 27 3.32 1.28 -12.85
CA PRO A 27 1.92 0.95 -13.11
C PRO A 27 1.79 -0.21 -14.11
N GLY A 28 0.74 -1.03 -13.98
CA GLY A 28 0.55 -2.22 -14.81
C GLY A 28 0.49 -1.96 -16.32
N ASP A 29 -0.17 -0.88 -16.72
CA ASP A 29 -0.24 -0.41 -18.12
C ASP A 29 1.14 -0.02 -18.67
N LEU A 30 1.92 0.74 -17.90
CA LEU A 30 3.28 1.12 -18.27
C LEU A 30 4.23 -0.09 -18.29
N ALA A 31 4.09 -1.01 -17.34
CA ALA A 31 4.82 -2.28 -17.35
C ALA A 31 4.50 -3.11 -18.60
N ALA A 32 3.24 -3.14 -19.07
CA ALA A 32 2.87 -3.85 -20.29
C ALA A 32 3.57 -3.28 -21.53
N THR A 33 3.80 -1.96 -21.60
CA THR A 33 4.55 -1.36 -22.72
C THR A 33 5.99 -1.85 -22.82
N ARG A 34 6.59 -2.31 -21.71
CA ARG A 34 7.97 -2.80 -21.64
C ARG A 34 8.17 -4.20 -22.20
N GLN A 35 7.10 -4.90 -22.51
CA GLN A 35 7.18 -6.18 -23.21
C GLN A 35 7.41 -6.00 -24.71
N ARG A 36 7.06 -4.84 -25.29
CA ARG A 36 7.15 -4.59 -26.74
C ARG A 36 8.59 -4.71 -27.23
N ALA A 37 8.79 -5.34 -28.40
CA ALA A 37 10.11 -5.52 -28.99
C ALA A 37 10.91 -4.20 -29.12
N ASN A 38 10.22 -3.10 -29.48
CA ASN A 38 10.80 -1.77 -29.66
C ASN A 38 10.78 -0.87 -28.41
N ALA A 39 10.49 -1.41 -27.23
CA ALA A 39 10.54 -0.63 -25.99
C ALA A 39 11.96 -0.10 -25.75
N PRO A 40 12.15 1.20 -25.48
CA PRO A 40 13.48 1.75 -25.20
C PRO A 40 14.01 1.23 -23.87
N ALA A 41 15.33 1.10 -23.74
CA ALA A 41 15.98 0.81 -22.47
C ALA A 41 15.87 2.02 -21.51
N GLY A 42 15.75 1.75 -20.21
CA GLY A 42 15.72 2.78 -19.18
C GLY A 42 14.36 3.47 -19.03
N ARG A 43 14.26 4.49 -18.18
CA ARG A 43 12.95 5.06 -17.81
C ARG A 43 12.43 6.05 -18.84
N SER A 44 11.14 5.93 -19.20
CA SER A 44 10.45 6.90 -20.05
C SER A 44 9.93 8.07 -19.20
N PRO A 45 9.61 9.23 -19.82
CA PRO A 45 8.99 10.35 -19.10
C PRO A 45 7.72 9.96 -18.34
N ASP A 46 6.89 9.09 -18.92
CA ASP A 46 5.66 8.61 -18.26
C ASP A 46 5.95 7.81 -16.99
N HIS A 47 7.05 7.05 -16.97
CA HIS A 47 7.48 6.30 -15.79
C HIS A 47 7.88 7.25 -14.66
N VAL A 48 8.69 8.25 -14.99
CA VAL A 48 9.12 9.28 -14.04
C VAL A 48 7.91 10.08 -13.55
N GLY A 49 6.99 10.46 -14.44
CA GLY A 49 5.77 11.16 -14.10
C GLY A 49 4.84 10.37 -13.17
N ALA A 50 4.71 9.05 -13.39
CA ALA A 50 3.94 8.18 -12.49
C ALA A 50 4.57 8.11 -11.09
N ALA A 51 5.88 7.90 -11.00
CA ALA A 51 6.58 7.85 -9.71
C ALA A 51 6.57 9.22 -9.00
N ALA A 52 6.69 10.33 -9.73
CA ALA A 52 6.60 11.68 -9.18
C ALA A 52 5.20 12.00 -8.64
N ALA A 53 4.15 11.54 -9.32
CA ALA A 53 2.79 11.67 -8.82
C ALA A 53 2.57 10.89 -7.51
N GLU A 54 3.18 9.71 -7.37
CA GLU A 54 3.13 8.93 -6.14
C GLU A 54 4.02 9.50 -5.03
N LEU A 55 5.17 10.11 -5.35
CA LEU A 55 5.97 10.90 -4.39
C LEU A 55 5.10 11.99 -3.76
N ARG A 56 4.43 12.78 -4.60
CA ARG A 56 3.54 13.87 -4.18
C ARG A 56 2.38 13.34 -3.33
N ARG A 57 1.74 12.26 -3.78
CA ARG A 57 0.65 11.59 -3.03
C ARG A 57 1.11 11.12 -1.67
N ALA A 58 2.31 10.53 -1.58
CA ALA A 58 2.88 10.05 -0.33
C ALA A 58 3.18 11.20 0.63
N LEU A 59 3.75 12.31 0.15
CA LEU A 59 4.04 13.48 0.96
C LEU A 59 2.78 14.22 1.44
N VAL A 60 1.68 14.18 0.68
CA VAL A 60 0.40 14.76 1.13
C VAL A 60 -0.26 13.87 2.19
N ASN A 61 -0.21 12.55 2.04
CA ASN A 61 -0.91 11.60 2.90
C ASN A 61 -0.05 10.99 4.02
N SER A 62 1.05 11.64 4.39
CA SER A 62 1.89 11.25 5.52
C SER A 62 2.57 12.43 6.17
N GLY A 63 2.78 12.37 7.49
CA GLY A 63 3.66 13.32 8.15
C GLY A 63 5.13 12.97 7.94
N THR A 64 5.48 11.68 7.82
CA THR A 64 6.83 11.25 7.48
C THR A 64 6.82 10.19 6.38
N LEU A 65 7.53 10.47 5.29
CA LEU A 65 7.78 9.55 4.20
C LEU A 65 9.18 8.99 4.31
N VAL A 66 9.26 7.69 4.63
CA VAL A 66 10.52 6.96 4.68
C VAL A 66 10.85 6.44 3.29
N VAL A 67 12.08 6.67 2.84
CA VAL A 67 12.56 6.23 1.52
C VAL A 67 13.91 5.57 1.70
N ASN A 68 14.11 4.38 1.15
CA ASN A 68 15.43 3.75 1.15
C ASN A 68 16.43 4.70 0.48
N ARG A 69 17.54 4.96 1.15
CA ARG A 69 18.61 5.87 0.70
C ARG A 69 18.98 5.66 -0.76
N ALA A 70 19.08 4.42 -1.20
CA ALA A 70 19.48 4.12 -2.56
C ALA A 70 18.51 4.64 -3.63
N TYR A 71 17.24 4.90 -3.26
CA TYR A 71 16.25 5.46 -4.18
C TYR A 71 16.34 6.99 -4.30
N PHE A 72 16.99 7.70 -3.38
CA PHE A 72 17.34 9.10 -3.63
C PHE A 72 18.21 9.21 -4.88
N ILE A 73 19.12 8.26 -5.06
CA ILE A 73 20.06 8.24 -6.18
C ILE A 73 19.45 7.54 -7.40
N ASN A 74 18.83 6.38 -7.19
CA ASN A 74 18.38 5.53 -8.29
C ASN A 74 16.95 5.80 -8.74
N ASN A 75 16.16 6.66 -8.09
CA ASN A 75 14.81 7.03 -8.55
C ASN A 75 14.81 8.46 -9.12
N GLN A 76 14.57 8.60 -10.42
CA GLN A 76 14.58 9.89 -11.11
C GLN A 76 13.46 10.83 -10.63
N ALA A 77 12.33 10.28 -10.17
CA ALA A 77 11.26 11.08 -9.59
C ALA A 77 11.67 11.76 -8.26
N VAL A 78 12.69 11.21 -7.58
CA VAL A 78 13.28 11.79 -6.37
C VAL A 78 14.47 12.67 -6.76
N SER A 79 15.40 12.16 -7.57
CA SER A 79 16.65 12.86 -7.85
C SER A 79 16.51 14.17 -8.60
N VAL A 80 15.51 14.28 -9.48
CA VAL A 80 15.25 15.51 -10.25
C VAL A 80 15.03 16.73 -9.35
N ASN A 81 14.59 16.54 -8.11
CA ASN A 81 14.24 17.64 -7.20
C ASN A 81 15.45 18.27 -6.50
N TYR A 82 16.64 17.64 -6.52
CA TYR A 82 17.83 18.18 -5.85
C TYR A 82 19.04 18.35 -6.77
N LEU A 83 18.93 17.90 -8.03
CA LEU A 83 19.98 18.12 -9.02
C LEU A 83 20.28 19.62 -9.17
N PRO A 84 21.51 20.01 -9.53
CA PRO A 84 21.85 21.42 -9.75
C PRO A 84 21.01 22.11 -10.84
N SER A 85 20.38 21.34 -11.72
CA SER A 85 19.45 21.81 -12.76
C SER A 85 17.99 21.90 -12.31
N ALA A 86 17.68 21.54 -11.06
CA ALA A 86 16.34 21.62 -10.51
C ALA A 86 15.91 23.09 -10.42
N ASP A 87 14.61 23.33 -10.52
CA ASP A 87 14.04 24.64 -10.22
C ASP A 87 14.39 25.06 -8.78
N PRO A 88 14.86 26.30 -8.54
CA PRO A 88 15.30 26.73 -7.21
C PRO A 88 14.24 26.61 -6.12
N GLU A 89 12.96 26.87 -6.44
CA GLU A 89 11.87 26.75 -5.45
C GLU A 89 11.60 25.28 -5.11
N GLU A 90 11.59 24.40 -6.12
CA GLU A 90 11.41 22.95 -5.91
C GLU A 90 12.56 22.34 -5.13
N ARG A 91 13.78 22.82 -5.40
CA ARG A 91 14.98 22.38 -4.70
C ARG A 91 15.00 22.81 -3.25
N GLN A 92 14.62 24.06 -2.97
CA GLN A 92 14.47 24.53 -1.58
C GLN A 92 13.37 23.75 -0.87
N ALA A 93 12.23 23.50 -1.52
CA ALA A 93 11.16 22.70 -0.94
C ALA A 93 11.61 21.26 -0.63
N PHE A 94 12.44 20.66 -1.48
CA PHE A 94 13.02 19.34 -1.22
C PHE A 94 13.95 19.35 0.02
N ILE A 95 14.79 20.38 0.16
CA ILE A 95 15.65 20.58 1.34
C ILE A 95 14.80 20.75 2.61
N ASP A 96 13.74 21.55 2.55
CA ASP A 96 12.82 21.78 3.67
C ASP A 96 12.12 20.47 4.10
N LEU A 97 11.76 19.61 3.14
CA LEU A 97 11.16 18.30 3.42
C LEU A 97 12.16 17.36 4.13
N LEU A 98 13.44 17.38 3.74
CA LEU A 98 14.51 16.61 4.37
C LEU A 98 14.76 17.10 5.81
N ASN A 99 15.03 18.39 5.96
CA ASN A 99 15.36 19.02 7.25
C ASN A 99 14.17 18.97 8.22
N GLY A 100 12.95 19.08 7.70
CA GLY A 100 11.70 19.00 8.47
C GLY A 100 11.24 17.59 8.82
N ARG A 101 12.02 16.54 8.51
CA ARG A 101 11.68 15.11 8.74
C ARG A 101 10.40 14.65 8.04
N ALA A 102 9.97 15.38 7.00
CA ALA A 102 8.87 14.99 6.14
C ALA A 102 9.31 13.91 5.14
N LEU A 103 10.57 13.96 4.72
CA LEU A 103 11.21 12.96 3.86
C LEU A 103 12.46 12.45 4.59
N VAL A 104 12.48 11.18 4.97
CA VAL A 104 13.52 10.59 5.83
C VAL A 104 14.23 9.45 5.11
N PRO A 105 15.54 9.58 4.84
CA PRO A 105 16.34 8.47 4.32
C PRO A 105 16.44 7.31 5.31
N PHE A 106 16.07 6.11 4.84
CA PHE A 106 16.32 4.85 5.52
C PHE A 106 17.66 4.26 5.04
N LEU A 107 18.58 4.05 5.98
CA LEU A 107 19.84 3.38 5.72
C LEU A 107 19.68 1.89 6.01
N TYR A 108 19.89 1.04 5.00
CA TYR A 108 19.61 -0.39 5.13
C TYR A 108 20.69 -1.08 5.95
N SER A 109 21.92 -1.10 5.42
CA SER A 109 23.10 -1.59 6.13
C SER A 109 24.12 -0.47 6.39
N GLU A 110 24.00 0.65 5.67
CA GLU A 110 24.98 1.74 5.67
C GLU A 110 24.83 2.65 6.89
N ARG A 111 25.93 3.17 7.43
CA ARG A 111 25.89 4.19 8.51
C ARG A 111 25.82 5.62 7.98
N ASP A 112 26.34 5.85 6.78
CA ASP A 112 26.49 7.17 6.18
C ASP A 112 25.53 7.34 4.98
N PRO A 113 24.67 8.38 4.99
CA PRO A 113 23.75 8.65 3.88
C PRO A 113 24.47 9.00 2.56
N GLY A 114 25.73 9.40 2.59
CA GLY A 114 26.59 9.70 1.45
C GLY A 114 27.46 8.54 0.95
N ALA A 115 27.47 7.41 1.66
CA ALA A 115 28.31 6.25 1.34
C ALA A 115 28.12 5.77 -0.10
N GLU A 116 29.18 5.31 -0.75
CA GLU A 116 29.08 4.68 -2.06
C GLU A 116 28.47 3.27 -1.96
N PHE A 117 27.84 2.80 -3.03
CA PHE A 117 27.39 1.42 -3.15
C PHE A 117 27.67 0.90 -4.56
N ALA A 118 27.94 -0.40 -4.64
CA ALA A 118 28.51 -1.05 -5.82
C ALA A 118 27.64 -1.00 -7.09
N TRP A 119 26.36 -0.64 -6.96
CA TRP A 119 25.34 -0.69 -8.02
C TRP A 119 24.78 0.71 -8.37
N THR A 120 25.52 1.79 -8.07
CA THR A 120 25.16 3.14 -8.50
C THR A 120 25.30 3.28 -10.02
N ASN A 121 24.18 3.30 -10.73
CA ASN A 121 24.16 3.43 -12.19
C ASN A 121 24.28 4.88 -12.68
N VAL A 122 24.34 5.87 -11.77
CA VAL A 122 24.33 7.31 -12.12
C VAL A 122 25.28 8.14 -11.23
N PRO A 123 26.61 8.10 -11.45
CA PRO A 123 27.61 8.76 -10.60
C PRO A 123 27.41 10.27 -10.41
N GLN A 124 26.86 10.96 -11.42
CA GLN A 124 26.54 12.39 -11.31
C GLN A 124 25.44 12.69 -10.29
N VAL A 125 24.44 11.82 -10.17
CA VAL A 125 23.34 11.99 -9.19
C VAL A 125 23.87 11.75 -7.78
N HIS A 126 24.74 10.77 -7.60
CA HIS A 126 25.35 10.48 -6.31
C HIS A 126 26.24 11.63 -5.83
N ARG A 127 27.06 12.22 -6.71
CA ARG A 127 27.83 13.44 -6.35
C ARG A 127 26.93 14.61 -5.98
N ALA A 128 25.80 14.79 -6.68
CA ALA A 128 24.82 15.82 -6.33
C ALA A 128 24.20 15.57 -4.94
N TRP A 129 23.90 14.30 -4.63
CA TRP A 129 23.39 13.90 -3.31
C TRP A 129 24.41 14.15 -2.20
N GLN A 130 25.68 13.80 -2.40
CA GLN A 130 26.75 14.07 -1.43
C GLN A 130 26.93 15.57 -1.16
N ARG A 131 26.89 16.40 -2.21
CA ARG A 131 26.94 17.87 -2.05
C ARG A 131 25.75 18.40 -1.27
N LEU A 132 24.55 17.96 -1.61
CA LEU A 132 23.33 18.34 -0.89
C LEU A 132 23.47 18.07 0.62
N LEU A 133 23.95 16.87 0.99
CA LEU A 133 24.15 16.49 2.39
C LEU A 133 25.29 17.22 3.10
N THR A 134 26.29 17.69 2.35
CA THR A 134 27.45 18.39 2.94
C THR A 134 27.17 19.88 3.11
N ASP A 135 26.48 20.48 2.15
CA ASP A 135 26.45 21.93 1.98
C ASP A 135 25.10 22.54 2.42
N GLU A 136 24.00 21.79 2.37
CA GLU A 136 22.65 22.40 2.31
C GLU A 136 21.55 21.70 3.12
N ALA A 137 21.64 20.39 3.30
CA ALA A 137 20.63 19.60 4.00
C ALA A 137 21.25 18.77 5.13
N GLU A 138 20.56 18.76 6.28
CA GLU A 138 20.89 17.95 7.43
C GLU A 138 19.69 17.03 7.77
N PRO A 139 19.44 16.00 6.93
CA PRO A 139 18.28 15.14 7.13
C PRO A 139 18.42 14.29 8.39
N ALA A 140 17.30 14.06 9.08
CA ALA A 140 17.23 12.94 9.99
C ALA A 140 17.30 11.62 9.20
N LEU A 141 17.97 10.62 9.77
CA LEU A 141 18.25 9.32 9.16
C LEU A 141 17.60 8.25 10.02
N VAL A 142 17.02 7.24 9.39
CA VAL A 142 16.43 6.11 10.12
C VAL A 142 17.18 4.81 9.82
N ARG A 143 17.39 4.01 10.86
CA ARG A 143 17.86 2.61 10.80
C ARG A 143 16.93 1.70 11.60
N PHE A 144 17.09 0.39 11.47
CA PHE A 144 16.47 -0.52 12.43
C PHE A 144 17.15 -0.41 13.79
N ASP A 145 18.48 -0.37 13.77
CA ASP A 145 19.31 -0.09 14.93
C ASP A 145 20.59 0.67 14.51
N TRP A 146 21.13 1.48 15.41
CA TRP A 146 22.41 2.14 15.22
C TRP A 146 23.58 1.29 15.73
N ASP A 147 23.31 0.19 16.44
CA ASP A 147 24.21 -0.95 16.56
C ASP A 147 24.21 -1.76 15.26
N ASP A 148 25.40 -2.09 14.74
CA ASP A 148 25.50 -2.74 13.42
C ASP A 148 25.06 -4.21 13.45
N GLU A 149 25.25 -4.89 14.58
CA GLU A 149 24.88 -6.29 14.71
C GLU A 149 23.36 -6.42 14.80
N ALA A 150 22.72 -5.65 15.68
CA ALA A 150 21.27 -5.61 15.79
C ALA A 150 20.59 -5.16 14.47
N ASN A 151 21.18 -4.20 13.76
CA ASN A 151 20.68 -3.77 12.46
C ASN A 151 20.84 -4.86 11.38
N ARG A 152 21.96 -5.60 11.41
CA ARG A 152 22.17 -6.76 10.52
C ARG A 152 21.10 -7.82 10.75
N GLU A 153 20.85 -8.21 12.00
CA GLU A 153 19.78 -9.16 12.31
C GLU A 153 18.40 -8.67 11.82
N ALA A 154 18.09 -7.38 11.99
CA ALA A 154 16.83 -6.81 11.52
C ALA A 154 16.69 -6.82 9.99
N THR A 155 17.77 -6.50 9.28
CA THR A 155 17.78 -6.53 7.80
C THR A 155 17.77 -7.95 7.24
N GLU A 156 18.42 -8.91 7.90
CA GLU A 156 18.32 -10.33 7.56
C GLU A 156 16.88 -10.84 7.67
N ARG A 157 16.09 -10.41 8.68
CA ARG A 157 14.67 -10.77 8.78
C ARG A 157 13.85 -10.29 7.58
N ILE A 158 14.16 -9.13 7.01
CA ILE A 158 13.48 -8.61 5.81
C ILE A 158 13.81 -9.49 4.59
N ASN A 159 15.09 -9.81 4.43
CA ASN A 159 15.58 -10.67 3.37
C ASN A 159 14.98 -12.09 3.44
N GLN A 160 14.89 -12.65 4.65
CA GLN A 160 14.24 -13.93 4.90
C GLN A 160 12.73 -13.86 4.65
N PHE A 161 12.06 -12.76 5.01
CA PHE A 161 10.64 -12.57 4.70
C PHE A 161 10.39 -12.65 3.19
N PHE A 162 11.16 -11.94 2.37
CA PHE A 162 11.01 -12.00 0.91
C PHE A 162 11.29 -13.41 0.38
N SER A 163 12.42 -14.01 0.76
CA SER A 163 12.86 -15.32 0.28
C SER A 163 11.86 -16.43 0.62
N SER A 164 11.41 -16.50 1.87
CA SER A 164 10.43 -17.50 2.32
C SER A 164 9.06 -17.29 1.66
N SER A 165 8.64 -16.03 1.48
CA SER A 165 7.35 -15.69 0.88
C SER A 165 7.23 -16.09 -0.59
N LEU A 166 8.33 -16.12 -1.35
CA LEU A 166 8.33 -16.56 -2.75
C LEU A 166 7.79 -17.99 -2.89
N THR A 167 8.14 -18.88 -1.95
CA THR A 167 7.66 -20.27 -1.94
C THR A 167 6.14 -20.38 -1.73
N THR A 168 5.53 -19.35 -1.14
CA THR A 168 4.11 -19.32 -0.82
C THR A 168 3.26 -18.78 -1.99
N LEU A 169 3.87 -18.14 -2.99
CA LEU A 169 3.14 -17.58 -4.14
C LEU A 169 2.33 -18.64 -4.90
N MET A 170 2.81 -19.88 -4.97
CA MET A 170 2.09 -20.98 -5.62
C MET A 170 0.80 -21.41 -4.87
N ARG A 171 0.66 -21.03 -3.60
CA ARG A 171 -0.50 -21.36 -2.74
C ARG A 171 -1.63 -20.34 -2.81
N LEU A 172 -1.42 -19.24 -3.53
CA LEU A 172 -2.44 -18.20 -3.73
C LEU A 172 -3.66 -18.78 -4.46
N ARG A 173 -4.86 -18.35 -4.07
CA ARG A 173 -6.11 -18.76 -4.70
C ARG A 173 -6.37 -17.97 -5.99
N GLU A 174 -6.91 -18.65 -6.99
CA GLU A 174 -7.18 -18.10 -8.34
C GLU A 174 -8.21 -16.97 -8.33
N ALA A 175 -9.32 -17.11 -7.60
CA ALA A 175 -10.39 -16.11 -7.61
C ALA A 175 -9.94 -14.74 -7.05
N PRO A 176 -9.25 -14.63 -5.89
CA PRO A 176 -8.68 -13.36 -5.45
C PRO A 176 -7.61 -12.81 -6.40
N LEU A 177 -6.78 -13.67 -7.01
CA LEU A 177 -5.80 -13.23 -8.00
C LEU A 177 -6.48 -12.60 -9.22
N SER A 178 -7.48 -13.28 -9.79
CA SER A 178 -8.29 -12.79 -10.90
C SER A 178 -8.91 -11.44 -10.59
N LYS A 179 -9.55 -11.31 -9.42
CA LYS A 179 -10.18 -10.07 -8.97
C LYS A 179 -9.19 -8.92 -8.81
N HIS A 180 -8.09 -9.14 -8.08
CA HIS A 180 -7.22 -8.03 -7.65
C HIS A 180 -6.15 -7.65 -8.68
N LEU A 181 -5.80 -8.55 -9.60
CA LEU A 181 -4.92 -8.26 -10.73
C LEU A 181 -5.69 -7.83 -11.98
N ASP A 182 -7.03 -7.84 -11.93
CA ASP A 182 -7.91 -7.53 -13.06
C ASP A 182 -7.62 -8.41 -14.29
N ILE A 183 -7.50 -9.72 -14.06
CA ILE A 183 -7.24 -10.74 -15.09
C ILE A 183 -8.32 -11.81 -15.08
N GLY A 184 -8.51 -12.50 -16.21
CA GLY A 184 -9.48 -13.61 -16.30
C GLY A 184 -9.12 -14.78 -15.39
N LEU A 185 -10.11 -15.55 -14.93
CA LEU A 185 -9.89 -16.70 -14.02
C LEU A 185 -8.95 -17.76 -14.64
N ALA A 186 -9.09 -18.02 -15.94
CA ALA A 186 -8.18 -18.92 -16.66
C ALA A 186 -6.73 -18.40 -16.67
N GLN A 187 -6.55 -17.09 -16.86
CA GLN A 187 -5.24 -16.44 -16.82
C GLN A 187 -4.65 -16.45 -15.40
N ALA A 188 -5.47 -16.28 -14.36
CA ALA A 188 -5.05 -16.42 -12.97
C ALA A 188 -4.60 -17.85 -12.63
N ARG A 189 -5.28 -18.87 -13.18
CA ARG A 189 -4.87 -20.27 -13.06
C ARG A 189 -3.53 -20.52 -13.75
N ALA A 190 -3.38 -20.09 -15.00
CA ALA A 190 -2.13 -20.25 -15.75
C ALA A 190 -0.96 -19.47 -15.11
N LEU A 191 -1.19 -18.26 -14.58
CA LEU A 191 -0.22 -17.50 -13.79
C LEU A 191 0.29 -18.32 -12.59
N LYS A 192 -0.64 -18.95 -11.85
CA LYS A 192 -0.34 -19.75 -10.66
C LYS A 192 0.38 -21.05 -11.00
N GLU A 193 -0.15 -21.83 -11.94
CA GLU A 193 0.39 -23.13 -12.35
C GLU A 193 1.71 -23.02 -13.11
N GLY A 194 1.95 -21.89 -13.79
CA GLY A 194 3.21 -21.57 -14.46
C GLY A 194 4.15 -20.77 -13.57
N ILE A 195 4.35 -19.49 -13.93
CA ILE A 195 5.45 -18.68 -13.41
C ILE A 195 5.51 -18.57 -11.88
N LEU A 196 4.38 -18.53 -11.16
CA LEU A 196 4.42 -18.49 -9.69
C LEU A 196 4.89 -19.82 -9.08
N THR A 197 4.54 -20.95 -9.69
CA THR A 197 5.04 -22.27 -9.30
C THR A 197 6.52 -22.43 -9.63
N ASP A 198 6.96 -21.92 -10.78
CA ASP A 198 8.37 -21.96 -11.17
C ASP A 198 9.25 -21.08 -10.28
N MET A 199 8.79 -19.88 -9.92
CA MET A 199 9.45 -19.03 -8.93
C MET A 199 9.58 -19.72 -7.56
N ALA A 200 8.50 -20.36 -7.09
CA ALA A 200 8.52 -21.11 -5.83
C ALA A 200 9.51 -22.28 -5.88
N ARG A 201 9.52 -23.06 -6.96
CA ARG A 201 10.46 -24.17 -7.15
C ARG A 201 11.91 -23.67 -7.20
N TRP A 202 12.18 -22.63 -7.98
CA TRP A 202 13.51 -22.02 -8.06
C TRP A 202 13.98 -21.50 -6.71
N ALA A 203 13.09 -20.87 -5.93
CA ALA A 203 13.43 -20.40 -4.59
C ALA A 203 13.83 -21.55 -3.65
N THR A 204 13.18 -22.72 -3.74
CA THR A 204 13.55 -23.91 -2.94
C THR A 204 14.86 -24.58 -3.38
N GLN A 205 15.34 -24.28 -4.58
CA GLN A 205 16.59 -24.82 -5.13
C GLN A 205 17.80 -23.94 -4.80
N GLN A 206 17.58 -22.73 -4.28
CA GLN A 206 18.66 -21.88 -3.80
C GLN A 206 19.26 -22.46 -2.51
N ASP A 207 20.52 -22.12 -2.23
CA ASP A 207 21.15 -22.48 -0.96
C ASP A 207 20.29 -21.99 0.21
N LEU A 208 20.11 -22.84 1.23
CA LEU A 208 19.28 -22.57 2.42
C LEU A 208 19.72 -21.29 3.15
N TYR A 209 20.99 -20.90 2.99
CA TYR A 209 21.56 -19.70 3.60
C TYR A 209 21.68 -18.52 2.62
N ALA A 210 21.40 -18.71 1.32
CA ALA A 210 21.45 -17.63 0.35
C ALA A 210 20.18 -16.78 0.44
N THR A 211 20.37 -15.47 0.61
CA THR A 211 19.28 -14.50 0.49
C THR A 211 18.89 -14.34 -0.97
N ILE A 212 17.63 -14.60 -1.29
CA ILE A 212 17.08 -14.34 -2.62
C ILE A 212 16.80 -12.84 -2.73
N THR A 213 17.45 -12.18 -3.69
CA THR A 213 17.16 -10.77 -3.99
C THR A 213 16.05 -10.67 -5.04
N ARG A 214 15.31 -9.56 -5.01
CA ARG A 214 14.33 -9.28 -6.08
C ARG A 214 15.01 -9.18 -7.45
N GLU A 215 16.23 -8.66 -7.51
CA GLU A 215 17.00 -8.57 -8.75
C GLU A 215 17.29 -9.95 -9.36
N ALA A 216 17.59 -10.95 -8.53
CA ALA A 216 17.76 -12.33 -8.97
C ALA A 216 16.44 -12.90 -9.54
N VAL A 217 15.32 -12.68 -8.87
CA VAL A 217 13.98 -13.09 -9.37
C VAL A 217 13.67 -12.44 -10.71
N TYR A 218 13.98 -11.14 -10.86
CA TYR A 218 13.77 -10.42 -12.10
C TYR A 218 14.60 -11.00 -13.24
N LYS A 219 15.90 -11.16 -13.02
CA LYS A 219 16.83 -11.72 -14.01
C LYS A 219 16.37 -13.11 -14.49
N GLU A 220 15.95 -13.95 -13.55
CA GLU A 220 15.54 -15.32 -13.85
C GLU A 220 14.19 -15.41 -14.56
N PHE A 221 13.20 -14.58 -14.20
CA PHE A 221 11.81 -14.79 -14.63
C PHE A 221 11.17 -13.64 -15.43
N LEU A 222 11.57 -12.39 -15.20
CA LEU A 222 10.80 -11.23 -15.65
C LEU A 222 11.53 -10.38 -16.69
N THR A 223 12.85 -10.28 -16.59
CA THR A 223 13.69 -9.46 -17.46
C THR A 223 13.96 -10.16 -18.79
N ARG A 224 13.92 -9.40 -19.88
CA ARG A 224 14.20 -9.89 -21.23
C ARG A 224 15.61 -10.51 -21.29
N PRO A 225 15.81 -11.70 -21.87
CA PRO A 225 17.13 -12.28 -22.02
C PRO A 225 18.11 -11.34 -22.74
N GLY A 226 19.35 -11.25 -22.25
CA GLY A 226 20.38 -10.38 -22.81
C GLY A 226 20.26 -8.89 -22.44
N THR A 227 19.36 -8.54 -21.51
CA THR A 227 19.19 -7.18 -20.99
C THR A 227 19.42 -7.15 -19.49
N GLU A 228 19.72 -5.98 -18.95
CA GLU A 228 19.92 -5.79 -17.52
C GLU A 228 18.64 -5.36 -16.80
N VAL A 229 18.51 -5.70 -15.52
CA VAL A 229 17.29 -5.41 -14.74
C VAL A 229 16.98 -3.91 -14.70
N HIS A 230 18.01 -3.07 -14.62
CA HIS A 230 17.85 -1.60 -14.59
C HIS A 230 17.36 -1.01 -15.92
N GLU A 231 17.46 -1.74 -17.04
CA GLU A 231 16.92 -1.30 -18.34
C GLU A 231 15.38 -1.39 -18.36
N GLY A 232 14.78 -2.14 -17.43
CA GLY A 232 13.33 -2.23 -17.27
C GLY A 232 12.61 -2.93 -18.43
N LEU A 233 13.33 -3.72 -19.23
CA LEU A 233 12.79 -4.47 -20.35
C LEU A 233 12.28 -5.83 -19.88
N LEU A 234 11.00 -6.10 -20.16
CA LEU A 234 10.32 -7.31 -19.69
C LEU A 234 10.26 -8.36 -20.79
N ARG A 235 10.21 -9.64 -20.37
CA ARG A 235 9.87 -10.77 -21.24
C ARG A 235 8.47 -10.59 -21.83
N GLU A 236 8.24 -11.19 -22.98
CA GLU A 236 6.89 -11.31 -23.54
C GLU A 236 6.12 -12.41 -22.83
N GLY A 237 4.85 -12.16 -22.51
CA GLY A 237 3.92 -13.17 -22.03
C GLY A 237 2.75 -12.58 -21.23
N GLU A 238 1.60 -13.23 -21.33
CA GLU A 238 0.35 -12.77 -20.69
C GLU A 238 0.43 -12.72 -19.14
N HIS A 239 1.41 -13.38 -18.54
CA HIS A 239 1.57 -13.47 -17.08
C HIS A 239 2.69 -12.59 -16.52
N ILE A 240 3.55 -12.01 -17.37
CA ILE A 240 4.78 -11.34 -16.94
C ILE A 240 4.48 -10.10 -16.10
N VAL A 241 3.55 -9.26 -16.55
CA VAL A 241 3.17 -8.03 -15.81
C VAL A 241 2.51 -8.39 -14.48
N ALA A 242 1.60 -9.36 -14.47
CA ALA A 242 0.93 -9.80 -13.25
C ALA A 242 1.93 -10.36 -12.22
N ALA A 243 2.87 -11.21 -12.66
CA ALA A 243 3.94 -11.73 -11.81
C ALA A 243 4.85 -10.61 -11.28
N LYS A 244 5.24 -9.65 -12.14
CA LYS A 244 6.00 -8.47 -11.72
C LYS A 244 5.29 -7.68 -10.63
N GLN A 245 4.00 -7.37 -10.81
CA GLN A 245 3.22 -6.61 -9.83
C GLN A 245 3.15 -7.33 -8.47
N LEU A 246 3.01 -8.66 -8.47
CA LEU A 246 3.04 -9.48 -7.24
C LEU A 246 4.40 -9.45 -6.54
N VAL A 247 5.48 -9.63 -7.30
CA VAL A 247 6.85 -9.62 -6.76
C VAL A 247 7.19 -8.24 -6.20
N ASP A 248 6.79 -7.16 -6.87
CA ASP A 248 6.98 -5.79 -6.37
C ASP A 248 6.19 -5.52 -5.11
N LEU A 249 4.92 -5.93 -5.07
CA LEU A 249 4.11 -5.80 -3.87
C LEU A 249 4.74 -6.58 -2.71
N LEU A 250 5.16 -7.83 -2.92
CA LEU A 250 5.81 -8.65 -1.91
C LEU A 250 7.09 -7.99 -1.36
N TYR A 251 7.98 -7.55 -2.25
CA TYR A 251 9.25 -6.91 -1.88
C TYR A 251 9.02 -5.65 -1.03
N ASN A 252 8.08 -4.79 -1.44
CA ASN A 252 7.86 -3.50 -0.79
C ASN A 252 7.14 -3.61 0.56
N LEU A 253 6.62 -4.77 0.94
CA LEU A 253 6.04 -4.99 2.27
C LEU A 253 7.06 -5.39 3.34
N GLY A 254 8.27 -5.83 2.97
CA GLY A 254 9.25 -6.35 3.93
C GLY A 254 9.65 -5.33 5.00
N VAL A 255 10.09 -4.14 4.59
CA VAL A 255 10.48 -3.07 5.52
C VAL A 255 9.30 -2.58 6.36
N PRO A 256 8.12 -2.22 5.79
CA PRO A 256 6.93 -1.88 6.58
C PRO A 256 6.56 -2.92 7.63
N LYS A 257 6.60 -4.21 7.28
CA LYS A 257 6.27 -5.30 8.20
C LYS A 257 7.27 -5.43 9.34
N ALA A 258 8.56 -5.24 9.06
CA ALA A 258 9.62 -5.32 10.08
C ALA A 258 9.69 -4.08 10.99
N SER A 259 9.33 -2.91 10.48
CA SER A 259 9.47 -1.61 11.19
C SER A 259 8.19 -1.08 11.82
N GLY A 260 7.03 -1.59 11.40
CA GLY A 260 5.71 -1.11 11.83
C GLY A 260 5.31 0.23 11.21
N VAL A 261 6.00 0.73 10.18
CA VAL A 261 5.50 1.85 9.35
C VAL A 261 4.44 1.36 8.39
N THR A 262 3.57 2.28 7.93
CA THR A 262 2.50 1.91 7.00
C THR A 262 3.06 1.75 5.58
N ALA A 263 2.75 0.63 4.92
CA ALA A 263 3.00 0.49 3.49
C ALA A 263 1.99 1.33 2.70
N LEU A 264 2.47 2.24 1.86
CA LEU A 264 1.63 3.03 0.97
C LEU A 264 1.70 2.43 -0.45
N THR A 265 0.70 1.62 -0.80
CA THR A 265 0.64 1.01 -2.13
C THR A 265 -0.10 1.94 -3.12
N PRO A 266 0.47 2.19 -4.31
CA PRO A 266 -0.16 3.00 -5.35
C PRO A 266 -1.50 2.42 -5.84
N PRO A 267 -2.49 3.27 -6.19
CA PRO A 267 -3.73 2.82 -6.83
C PRO A 267 -3.51 2.03 -8.14
N GLY A 268 -2.42 2.33 -8.88
CA GLY A 268 -2.03 1.62 -10.10
C GLY A 268 -1.32 0.28 -9.88
N SER A 269 -1.20 -0.18 -8.64
CA SER A 269 -0.66 -1.49 -8.26
C SER A 269 -1.74 -2.35 -7.59
N PRO A 270 -1.61 -3.69 -7.62
CA PRO A 270 -2.54 -4.57 -6.92
C PRO A 270 -2.59 -4.27 -5.41
N PRO A 271 -3.76 -4.37 -4.76
CA PRO A 271 -3.91 -4.17 -3.31
C PRO A 271 -3.12 -5.19 -2.51
N ARG A 272 -2.77 -4.86 -1.26
CA ARG A 272 -2.06 -5.78 -0.33
C ARG A 272 -2.77 -7.12 -0.19
N THR A 273 -4.11 -7.11 -0.25
CA THR A 273 -4.96 -8.31 -0.23
C THR A 273 -4.72 -9.27 -1.39
N THR A 274 -4.05 -8.86 -2.47
CA THR A 274 -3.64 -9.73 -3.59
C THR A 274 -2.67 -10.81 -3.13
N LEU A 275 -1.79 -10.47 -2.18
CA LEU A 275 -0.91 -11.45 -1.56
C LEU A 275 -1.66 -12.40 -0.65
N GLN A 276 -2.94 -12.15 -0.36
CA GLN A 276 -3.77 -12.95 0.54
C GLN A 276 -3.07 -13.11 1.91
N GLU A 277 -2.24 -12.11 2.25
CA GLU A 277 -1.16 -12.08 3.27
C GLU A 277 -0.47 -13.43 3.53
N LEU A 278 -0.30 -14.14 2.41
CA LEU A 278 0.55 -15.29 2.16
C LEU A 278 0.21 -16.48 3.04
N ARG A 279 -1.06 -16.89 2.95
CA ARG A 279 -1.66 -18.05 3.62
C ARG A 279 -0.71 -19.26 3.74
N ASP A 280 -0.52 -19.72 4.97
CA ASP A 280 -0.41 -21.13 5.31
C ASP A 280 -1.79 -21.60 5.79
N ASP A 281 -2.37 -22.62 5.17
CA ASP A 281 -3.55 -23.32 5.67
C ASP A 281 -3.34 -24.05 7.02
N VAL A 282 -2.16 -23.96 7.65
CA VAL A 282 -1.66 -24.90 8.69
C VAL A 282 -0.89 -24.28 9.88
N ARG A 283 -0.59 -22.98 9.95
CA ARG A 283 -0.06 -22.48 11.24
C ARG A 283 -1.23 -22.34 12.20
N SER A 284 -1.17 -23.07 13.31
CA SER A 284 -1.85 -22.70 14.56
C SER A 284 -2.01 -21.19 14.55
N ARG A 285 -3.25 -20.71 14.67
CA ARG A 285 -3.52 -19.28 14.85
C ARG A 285 -2.38 -18.71 15.69
N PRO A 286 -1.84 -17.52 15.37
CA PRO A 286 -1.32 -16.75 16.47
C PRO A 286 -2.49 -16.72 17.46
N ASP A 287 -2.38 -17.39 18.61
CA ASP A 287 -3.22 -17.13 19.78
C ASP A 287 -2.89 -15.73 20.34
N ASP A 288 -2.51 -14.83 19.43
CA ASP A 288 -1.87 -13.55 19.62
C ASP A 288 -2.77 -12.53 18.89
N PRO A 289 -3.78 -12.02 19.61
CA PRO A 289 -4.67 -10.99 19.13
C PRO A 289 -3.94 -9.77 18.57
N GLU A 290 -2.71 -9.50 19.05
CA GLU A 290 -1.91 -8.37 18.60
C GLU A 290 -1.57 -8.50 17.10
N GLN A 291 -1.11 -9.68 16.66
CA GLN A 291 -0.82 -9.91 15.24
C GLN A 291 -2.05 -9.73 14.35
N ILE A 292 -3.25 -10.10 14.84
CA ILE A 292 -4.50 -9.91 14.11
C ILE A 292 -4.82 -8.42 13.98
N GLY A 293 -4.73 -7.63 15.05
CA GLY A 293 -5.00 -6.20 14.95
C GLY A 293 -3.99 -5.45 14.08
N LEU A 294 -2.70 -5.83 14.12
CA LEU A 294 -1.67 -5.26 13.24
C LEU A 294 -1.94 -5.59 11.75
N LEU A 295 -2.44 -6.79 11.47
CA LEU A 295 -2.85 -7.19 10.14
C LEU A 295 -4.03 -6.36 9.64
N LEU A 296 -5.07 -6.25 10.48
CA LEU A 296 -6.27 -5.45 10.19
C LEU A 296 -5.92 -3.97 9.97
N ARG A 297 -5.01 -3.42 10.78
CA ARG A 297 -4.47 -2.07 10.61
C ARG A 297 -3.87 -1.88 9.23
N ASP A 298 -2.97 -2.76 8.83
CA ASP A 298 -2.24 -2.63 7.56
C ASP A 298 -3.17 -2.74 6.35
N VAL A 299 -4.12 -3.67 6.42
CA VAL A 299 -5.10 -3.91 5.38
C VAL A 299 -6.09 -2.74 5.30
N PHE A 300 -6.51 -2.20 6.44
CA PHE A 300 -7.30 -0.97 6.51
C PHE A 300 -6.55 0.22 5.90
N ALA A 301 -5.29 0.41 6.26
CA ALA A 301 -4.49 1.53 5.80
C ALA A 301 -4.29 1.51 4.27
N ASP A 302 -3.98 0.34 3.69
CA ASP A 302 -3.91 0.17 2.23
C ASP A 302 -5.23 0.54 1.55
N ALA A 303 -6.35 0.04 2.07
CA ALA A 303 -7.69 0.33 1.52
C ALA A 303 -8.05 1.82 1.63
N LEU A 304 -7.79 2.44 2.78
CA LEU A 304 -8.04 3.85 3.00
C LEU A 304 -7.27 4.71 2.00
N HIS A 305 -5.96 4.50 1.87
CA HIS A 305 -5.10 5.27 0.95
C HIS A 305 -5.50 5.14 -0.51
N ARG A 306 -5.98 3.96 -0.91
CA ARG A 306 -6.51 3.73 -2.27
C ARG A 306 -7.84 4.41 -2.51
N ALA A 307 -8.65 4.55 -1.45
CA ALA A 307 -9.94 5.17 -1.54
C ALA A 307 -9.85 6.69 -1.55
N VAL A 308 -9.11 7.27 -0.59
CA VAL A 308 -8.96 8.73 -0.48
C VAL A 308 -8.28 9.33 -1.69
N ASP A 309 -7.47 8.55 -2.42
CA ASP A 309 -6.70 9.03 -3.56
C ASP A 309 -6.96 8.20 -4.82
N GLY A 310 -7.46 8.85 -5.87
CA GLY A 310 -7.40 8.29 -7.23
C GLY A 310 -6.00 8.33 -7.84
N PRO A 311 -5.77 7.65 -8.98
CA PRO A 311 -4.53 7.76 -9.73
C PRO A 311 -4.17 9.22 -10.02
N ARG A 312 -2.91 9.60 -9.76
CA ARG A 312 -2.37 10.95 -9.99
C ARG A 312 -3.10 12.09 -9.26
N SER A 313 -3.83 11.81 -8.18
CA SER A 313 -4.67 12.82 -7.51
C SER A 313 -3.93 14.07 -7.04
N TYR A 314 -2.64 13.96 -6.70
CA TYR A 314 -1.79 15.11 -6.36
C TYR A 314 -0.64 15.29 -7.34
N GLY A 315 -0.72 14.66 -8.52
CA GLY A 315 0.34 14.67 -9.51
C GLY A 315 0.65 16.07 -10.06
N SER A 316 -0.28 17.01 -9.94
CA SER A 316 -0.12 18.41 -10.36
C SER A 316 0.50 19.32 -9.29
N LEU A 317 0.57 18.91 -8.02
CA LEU A 317 1.18 19.71 -6.97
C LEU A 317 2.70 19.74 -7.15
N SER A 318 3.30 20.91 -7.03
CA SER A 318 4.74 21.03 -6.90
C SER A 318 5.21 20.62 -5.49
N LEU A 319 6.50 20.44 -5.26
CA LEU A 319 7.02 20.25 -3.90
C LEU A 319 6.81 21.51 -3.06
N SER A 320 6.92 22.70 -3.66
CA SER A 320 6.64 23.97 -2.98
C SER A 320 5.16 24.13 -2.59
N ASP A 321 4.22 23.60 -3.38
CA ASP A 321 2.81 23.50 -2.99
C ASP A 321 2.63 22.59 -1.78
N ILE A 322 3.34 21.47 -1.76
CA ILE A 322 3.25 20.49 -0.67
C ILE A 322 3.82 21.07 0.62
N THR A 323 4.95 21.76 0.60
CA THR A 323 5.50 22.41 1.81
C THR A 323 4.54 23.46 2.34
N ARG A 324 3.93 24.28 1.48
CA ARG A 324 2.89 25.25 1.85
C ARG A 324 1.63 24.58 2.42
N LEU A 325 1.17 23.49 1.81
CA LEU A 325 0.00 22.75 2.30
C LEU A 325 0.25 22.20 3.71
N ARG A 326 1.46 21.71 3.99
CA ARG A 326 1.83 21.09 5.27
C ARG A 326 1.88 22.07 6.44
N THR A 327 1.90 23.38 6.19
CA THR A 327 1.80 24.41 7.25
C THR A 327 0.35 24.76 7.60
N THR A 328 -0.63 24.29 6.84
CA THR A 328 -2.06 24.58 7.07
C THR A 328 -2.62 23.76 8.23
N GLU A 329 -3.61 24.33 8.95
CA GLU A 329 -4.32 23.60 10.01
C GLU A 329 -5.12 22.42 9.45
N GLU A 330 -5.67 22.57 8.23
CA GLU A 330 -6.44 21.53 7.55
C GLU A 330 -5.61 20.28 7.28
N TRP A 331 -4.37 20.45 6.78
CA TRP A 331 -3.47 19.33 6.56
C TRP A 331 -3.03 18.69 7.89
N ASN A 332 -2.66 19.50 8.88
CA ASN A 332 -2.25 18.99 10.19
C ASN A 332 -3.39 18.21 10.87
N GLY A 333 -4.62 18.72 10.81
CA GLY A 333 -5.80 18.04 11.33
C GLY A 333 -6.01 16.68 10.65
N TYR A 334 -5.92 16.64 9.32
CA TYR A 334 -6.05 15.40 8.55
C TYR A 334 -4.99 14.35 8.95
N VAL A 335 -3.71 14.70 8.92
CA VAL A 335 -2.63 13.74 9.21
C VAL A 335 -2.66 13.28 10.67
N ASN A 336 -2.98 14.16 11.61
CA ASN A 336 -3.11 13.77 13.02
C ASN A 336 -4.30 12.82 13.24
N SER A 337 -5.43 13.05 12.56
CA SER A 337 -6.57 12.14 12.61
C SER A 337 -6.24 10.78 12.00
N LEU A 338 -5.51 10.76 10.88
CA LEU A 338 -5.04 9.55 10.24
C LEU A 338 -4.08 8.75 11.13
N ASP A 339 -3.12 9.42 11.77
CA ASP A 339 -2.18 8.83 12.72
C ASP A 339 -2.89 8.25 13.95
N SER A 340 -3.76 9.06 14.56
CA SER A 340 -4.54 8.67 15.75
C SER A 340 -5.41 7.46 15.45
N PHE A 341 -6.03 7.39 14.28
CA PHE A 341 -6.85 6.26 13.91
C PHE A 341 -6.00 5.02 13.60
N VAL A 342 -5.11 5.10 12.61
CA VAL A 342 -4.40 3.91 12.12
C VAL A 342 -3.37 3.40 13.13
N ARG A 343 -2.61 4.27 13.79
CA ARG A 343 -1.58 3.85 14.77
C ARG A 343 -2.08 3.85 16.21
N GLY A 344 -2.97 4.78 16.57
CA GLY A 344 -3.53 4.85 17.92
C GLY A 344 -4.66 3.83 18.17
N SER A 345 -5.59 3.68 17.22
CA SER A 345 -6.75 2.78 17.42
C SER A 345 -6.42 1.30 17.25
N PHE A 346 -5.28 1.00 16.61
CA PHE A 346 -4.71 -0.35 16.49
C PHE A 346 -3.43 -0.53 17.30
N ARG A 347 -3.20 0.34 18.30
CA ARG A 347 -2.01 0.28 19.16
C ARG A 347 -1.92 -1.07 19.86
N ASP A 348 -0.71 -1.63 19.91
CA ASP A 348 -0.41 -2.94 20.51
C ASP A 348 -1.32 -4.05 19.92
N GLY A 349 -1.68 -3.87 18.63
CA GLY A 349 -2.51 -4.78 17.87
C GLY A 349 -3.92 -5.00 18.41
N ARG A 350 -4.47 -4.05 19.16
CA ARG A 350 -5.89 -4.06 19.50
C ARG A 350 -6.74 -3.87 18.25
N VAL A 351 -7.97 -4.39 18.29
CA VAL A 351 -8.99 -4.09 17.26
C VAL A 351 -9.88 -2.96 17.81
N PRO A 352 -10.11 -1.87 17.05
CA PRO A 352 -10.99 -0.80 17.50
C PRO A 352 -12.43 -1.30 17.66
N THR A 353 -13.14 -0.73 18.64
CA THR A 353 -14.57 -0.96 18.78
C THR A 353 -15.34 -0.39 17.58
N PRO A 354 -16.57 -0.86 17.31
CA PRO A 354 -17.39 -0.32 16.22
C PRO A 354 -17.62 1.20 16.31
N GLU A 355 -17.69 1.76 17.52
CA GLU A 355 -17.84 3.19 17.76
C GLU A 355 -16.57 3.96 17.43
N GLU A 356 -15.41 3.51 17.94
CA GLU A 356 -14.09 4.07 17.60
C GLU A 356 -13.84 4.01 16.08
N PHE A 357 -14.19 2.89 15.45
CA PHE A 357 -14.06 2.71 14.01
C PHE A 357 -14.90 3.72 13.24
N ARG A 358 -16.18 3.89 13.61
CA ARG A 358 -17.08 4.83 12.95
C ARG A 358 -16.65 6.29 13.14
N ALA A 359 -16.28 6.66 14.36
CA ALA A 359 -15.83 8.01 14.69
C ALA A 359 -14.53 8.34 13.93
N GLY A 360 -13.52 7.46 14.02
CA GLY A 360 -12.22 7.67 13.39
C GLY A 360 -12.31 7.74 11.86
N THR A 361 -13.02 6.81 11.22
CA THR A 361 -13.21 6.85 9.75
C THR A 361 -14.02 8.06 9.29
N GLY A 362 -15.03 8.48 10.06
CA GLY A 362 -15.81 9.69 9.79
C GLY A 362 -14.97 10.96 9.89
N ASP A 363 -14.12 11.07 10.91
CA ASP A 363 -13.23 12.22 11.10
C ASP A 363 -12.15 12.30 10.02
N VAL A 364 -11.51 11.18 9.69
CA VAL A 364 -10.53 11.12 8.61
C VAL A 364 -11.15 11.60 7.30
N ALA A 365 -12.34 11.10 6.92
CA ALA A 365 -13.03 11.50 5.69
C ALA A 365 -13.40 12.99 5.69
N ARG A 366 -13.88 13.52 6.82
CA ARG A 366 -14.24 14.94 6.98
C ARG A 366 -13.02 15.84 6.86
N LEU A 367 -11.92 15.50 7.54
CA LEU A 367 -10.69 16.29 7.56
C LEU A 367 -9.93 16.20 6.24
N HIS A 368 -9.95 15.03 5.58
CA HIS A 368 -9.45 14.87 4.22
C HIS A 368 -10.13 15.87 3.27
N ARG A 369 -11.46 16.01 3.33
CA ARG A 369 -12.18 17.03 2.53
C ARG A 369 -11.69 18.46 2.79
N GLY A 370 -11.38 18.80 4.04
CA GLY A 370 -10.80 20.09 4.39
C GLY A 370 -9.42 20.27 3.74
N MET A 371 -8.55 19.27 3.88
CA MET A 371 -7.22 19.24 3.28
C MET A 371 -7.27 19.40 1.75
N LEU A 372 -8.22 18.75 1.07
CA LEU A 372 -8.38 18.91 -0.39
C LEU A 372 -8.72 20.33 -0.81
N LYS A 373 -9.58 21.02 -0.05
CA LYS A 373 -9.88 22.43 -0.32
C LYS A 373 -8.65 23.30 -0.13
N ALA A 374 -7.86 23.04 0.91
CA ALA A 374 -6.59 23.74 1.15
C ALA A 374 -5.59 23.47 0.02
N ALA A 375 -5.43 22.21 -0.42
CA ALA A 375 -4.54 21.83 -1.51
C ALA A 375 -4.87 22.57 -2.81
N ARG A 376 -6.16 22.67 -3.17
CA ARG A 376 -6.61 23.45 -4.35
C ARG A 376 -6.24 24.93 -4.22
N LYS A 377 -6.49 25.52 -3.05
CA LYS A 377 -6.18 26.93 -2.77
C LYS A 377 -4.69 27.21 -2.92
N VAL A 378 -3.83 26.32 -2.43
CA VAL A 378 -2.37 26.47 -2.51
C VAL A 378 -1.86 26.32 -3.94
N SER A 379 -2.38 25.35 -4.69
CA SER A 379 -1.93 25.09 -6.08
C SER A 379 -2.33 26.16 -7.10
N GLY A 380 -3.27 27.06 -6.77
CA GLY A 380 -3.86 28.01 -7.72
C GLY A 380 -4.63 27.36 -8.88
N SER A 381 -4.71 26.02 -8.95
CA SER A 381 -5.40 25.28 -10.01
C SER A 381 -6.87 25.05 -9.65
N GLN A 382 -7.77 25.39 -10.60
CA GLN A 382 -9.17 24.94 -10.55
C GLN A 382 -9.35 23.53 -11.14
N GLN A 383 -8.33 22.99 -11.84
CA GLN A 383 -8.34 21.63 -12.35
C GLN A 383 -7.69 20.68 -11.35
N GLY A 384 -8.43 19.63 -10.97
CA GLY A 384 -7.90 18.52 -10.21
C GLY A 384 -8.52 18.38 -8.83
N PHE A 385 -8.80 17.12 -8.51
CA PHE A 385 -9.31 16.61 -7.24
C PHE A 385 -10.77 16.90 -6.94
N GLN A 386 -11.71 16.12 -7.49
CA GLN A 386 -13.10 16.02 -7.00
C GLN A 386 -13.35 14.58 -6.55
N ARG A 387 -13.15 14.28 -5.27
CA ARG A 387 -13.67 13.05 -4.66
C ARG A 387 -14.14 13.36 -3.26
N GLU A 388 -15.46 13.35 -3.07
CA GLU A 388 -16.05 13.40 -1.75
C GLU A 388 -16.45 11.98 -1.34
N MET A 389 -15.80 11.42 -0.32
CA MET A 389 -16.04 10.03 0.07
C MET A 389 -17.10 9.87 1.16
N LYS A 390 -17.88 8.80 1.05
CA LYS A 390 -18.55 8.13 2.18
C LYS A 390 -17.83 6.82 2.49
N VAL A 391 -17.72 6.47 3.76
CA VAL A 391 -17.17 5.18 4.23
C VAL A 391 -18.31 4.31 4.74
N ALA A 392 -18.35 3.04 4.33
CA ALA A 392 -19.26 2.06 4.88
C ALA A 392 -18.55 0.75 5.24
N LEU A 393 -18.89 0.18 6.39
CA LEU A 393 -18.49 -1.16 6.80
C LEU A 393 -19.63 -2.12 6.46
N VAL A 394 -19.38 -3.09 5.60
CA VAL A 394 -20.30 -4.16 5.22
C VAL A 394 -19.84 -5.48 5.85
N LEU A 395 -20.70 -6.11 6.65
CA LEU A 395 -20.47 -7.46 7.20
C LEU A 395 -21.35 -8.44 6.43
N GLU A 396 -20.80 -9.55 5.95
CA GLU A 396 -21.55 -10.53 5.15
C GLU A 396 -21.26 -11.97 5.59
N SER A 397 -22.31 -12.74 5.90
CA SER A 397 -22.20 -14.18 6.16
C SER A 397 -23.51 -14.90 5.86
N ALA A 398 -23.44 -16.04 5.17
CA ALA A 398 -24.59 -16.94 4.89
C ALA A 398 -25.84 -16.23 4.33
N GLY A 399 -25.66 -15.24 3.46
CA GLY A 399 -26.76 -14.48 2.85
C GLY A 399 -27.33 -13.34 3.70
N ILE A 400 -26.76 -13.08 4.88
CA ILE A 400 -27.01 -11.88 5.69
C ILE A 400 -25.93 -10.85 5.36
N ALA A 401 -26.34 -9.62 5.04
CA ALA A 401 -25.45 -8.48 4.85
C ALA A 401 -25.89 -7.27 5.70
N LEU A 402 -24.99 -6.78 6.53
CA LEU A 402 -25.14 -5.57 7.33
C LEU A 402 -24.28 -4.45 6.73
N GLN A 403 -24.82 -3.25 6.55
CA GLN A 403 -24.02 -2.08 6.20
C GLN A 403 -24.12 -0.99 7.27
N VAL A 404 -22.95 -0.55 7.73
CA VAL A 404 -22.76 0.57 8.65
C VAL A 404 -22.11 1.71 7.86
N THR A 405 -22.87 2.73 7.47
CA THR A 405 -22.30 3.92 6.82
C THR A 405 -21.94 4.96 7.88
N ALA A 406 -20.75 5.56 7.76
CA ALA A 406 -20.30 6.60 8.69
C ALA A 406 -21.27 7.79 8.69
N GLY A 407 -21.82 8.13 9.86
CA GLY A 407 -22.78 9.22 10.03
C GLY A 407 -24.24 8.87 9.70
N GLU A 408 -24.57 7.61 9.41
CA GLU A 408 -25.93 7.15 9.12
C GLU A 408 -26.34 5.98 10.05
N GLU A 409 -27.65 5.68 10.13
CA GLU A 409 -28.16 4.49 10.83
C GLU A 409 -27.76 3.20 10.11
N VAL A 410 -27.67 2.09 10.84
CA VAL A 410 -27.37 0.78 10.24
C VAL A 410 -28.51 0.32 9.35
N SER A 411 -28.13 -0.01 8.13
CA SER A 411 -29.02 -0.57 7.13
C SER A 411 -28.74 -2.06 6.99
N LEU A 412 -29.78 -2.88 7.16
CA LEU A 412 -29.71 -4.31 6.85
C LEU A 412 -30.05 -4.49 5.37
N LEU A 413 -29.02 -4.79 4.57
CA LEU A 413 -29.10 -4.75 3.10
C LEU A 413 -29.82 -5.98 2.54
N ALA A 414 -29.55 -7.18 3.06
CA ALA A 414 -30.26 -8.39 2.65
C ALA A 414 -30.26 -9.47 3.73
N GLY A 415 -31.32 -10.28 3.69
CA GLY A 415 -31.51 -11.48 4.51
C GLY A 415 -32.25 -11.17 5.81
N SER A 416 -33.28 -11.94 6.13
CA SER A 416 -33.81 -11.96 7.50
C SER A 416 -32.89 -12.84 8.35
N LEU A 417 -32.58 -12.44 9.60
CA LEU A 417 -31.93 -13.34 10.57
C LEU A 417 -32.66 -14.70 10.69
N GLN A 418 -33.96 -14.71 10.41
CA GLN A 418 -34.81 -15.91 10.42
C GLN A 418 -34.40 -16.96 9.35
N MET A 419 -33.65 -16.57 8.31
CA MET A 419 -33.17 -17.46 7.24
C MET A 419 -31.74 -17.98 7.46
N ALA A 420 -31.03 -17.55 8.51
CA ALA A 420 -29.73 -18.10 8.85
C ALA A 420 -29.85 -19.52 9.43
N THR A 421 -29.63 -20.53 8.59
CA THR A 421 -29.68 -21.95 8.96
C THR A 421 -28.29 -22.59 9.13
N ALA A 422 -27.21 -21.86 8.85
CA ALA A 422 -25.85 -22.39 8.89
C ALA A 422 -25.31 -22.48 10.34
N LEU A 423 -24.82 -23.67 10.71
CA LEU A 423 -24.14 -23.91 12.00
C LEU A 423 -22.80 -23.16 12.07
N ALA A 424 -22.06 -23.06 10.97
CA ALA A 424 -20.83 -22.28 10.88
C ALA A 424 -20.74 -21.60 9.51
N GLY A 425 -20.12 -20.43 9.45
CA GLY A 425 -20.06 -19.63 8.23
C GLY A 425 -18.85 -18.70 8.20
N ALA A 426 -18.32 -18.47 7.01
CA ALA A 426 -17.35 -17.41 6.78
C ALA A 426 -18.05 -16.05 6.91
N LEU A 427 -17.50 -15.16 7.75
CA LEU A 427 -17.86 -13.75 7.84
C LEU A 427 -16.86 -12.95 7.01
N SER A 428 -17.34 -12.42 5.90
CA SER A 428 -16.63 -11.40 5.14
C SER A 428 -16.86 -10.05 5.81
N VAL A 429 -15.79 -9.32 6.10
CA VAL A 429 -15.88 -7.92 6.49
C VAL A 429 -15.37 -7.10 5.33
N ARG A 430 -16.14 -6.11 4.90
CA ARG A 430 -15.87 -5.30 3.73
C ARG A 430 -15.92 -3.82 4.06
N LEU A 431 -14.83 -3.11 3.88
CA LEU A 431 -14.86 -1.65 3.91
C LEU A 431 -15.13 -1.13 2.49
N GLU A 432 -16.16 -0.33 2.30
CA GLU A 432 -16.55 0.28 1.04
C GLU A 432 -16.41 1.81 1.12
N PHE A 433 -15.83 2.39 0.08
CA PHE A 433 -15.71 3.83 -0.07
C PHE A 433 -16.47 4.29 -1.32
N PHE A 434 -17.34 5.28 -1.20
CA PHE A 434 -18.18 5.75 -2.29
C PHE A 434 -17.96 7.22 -2.57
N ASP A 435 -17.95 7.58 -3.86
CA ASP A 435 -18.02 8.98 -4.29
C ASP A 435 -19.45 9.52 -4.15
N ARG A 436 -19.59 10.72 -3.57
CA ARG A 436 -20.87 11.40 -3.35
C ARG A 436 -21.54 11.86 -4.65
N GLU A 437 -20.78 12.09 -5.72
CA GLU A 437 -21.31 12.60 -7.01
C GLU A 437 -21.62 11.51 -8.04
N GLY A 438 -21.26 10.25 -7.76
CA GLY A 438 -21.57 9.12 -8.63
C GLY A 438 -23.05 8.73 -8.58
N ARG A 439 -23.88 9.25 -9.51
CA ARG A 439 -25.21 8.69 -9.79
C ARG A 439 -25.06 7.27 -10.33
N GLY A 440 -25.06 6.31 -9.42
CA GLY A 440 -25.03 4.89 -9.69
C GLY A 440 -23.72 4.24 -9.23
N ALA A 441 -23.85 3.22 -8.37
CA ALA A 441 -22.78 2.32 -7.94
C ALA A 441 -22.14 1.49 -9.08
N ARG A 442 -22.27 1.92 -10.34
CA ARG A 442 -21.75 1.24 -11.53
C ARG A 442 -20.58 1.98 -12.21
N SER A 443 -20.26 3.21 -11.81
CA SER A 443 -19.14 3.95 -12.43
C SER A 443 -18.18 4.63 -11.44
N GLY A 444 -18.34 4.43 -10.14
CA GLY A 444 -17.42 4.92 -9.13
C GLY A 444 -16.58 3.78 -8.60
N LEU A 445 -15.27 4.00 -8.44
CA LEU A 445 -14.29 3.09 -7.83
C LEU A 445 -14.66 2.77 -6.37
N GLY A 446 -15.68 1.93 -6.18
CA GLY A 446 -16.04 1.34 -4.90
C GLY A 446 -14.92 0.40 -4.49
N HIS A 447 -13.97 0.89 -3.69
CA HIS A 447 -12.92 0.04 -3.14
C HIS A 447 -13.54 -0.78 -2.01
N SER A 448 -13.72 -2.08 -2.27
CA SER A 448 -14.23 -3.04 -1.30
C SER A 448 -13.09 -3.89 -0.76
N LEU A 449 -12.83 -3.76 0.53
CA LEU A 449 -11.79 -4.55 1.20
C LEU A 449 -12.40 -5.77 1.88
N THR A 450 -12.40 -6.95 1.25
CA THR A 450 -12.76 -8.19 1.95
C THR A 450 -11.62 -8.64 2.87
N LEU A 451 -11.79 -8.45 4.18
CA LEU A 451 -10.92 -9.03 5.21
C LEU A 451 -11.02 -10.56 5.21
N PRO A 452 -10.00 -11.27 5.74
CA PRO A 452 -10.02 -12.73 5.87
C PRO A 452 -11.33 -13.18 6.52
N SER A 453 -11.94 -14.20 5.95
CA SER A 453 -13.19 -14.76 6.44
C SER A 453 -13.03 -15.24 7.89
N LEU A 454 -13.55 -14.48 8.85
CA LEU A 454 -13.67 -14.92 10.23
C LEU A 454 -14.67 -16.08 10.26
N GLN A 455 -14.41 -17.15 11.00
CA GLN A 455 -15.39 -18.23 11.14
C GLN A 455 -16.37 -17.90 12.26
N LEU A 456 -17.63 -17.72 11.91
CA LEU A 456 -18.75 -17.75 12.85
C LEU A 456 -18.97 -19.20 13.29
N ARG A 457 -19.09 -19.39 14.60
CA ARG A 457 -19.32 -20.71 15.23
C ARG A 457 -20.80 -21.06 15.32
N ASN A 458 -21.65 -20.03 15.30
CA ASN A 458 -23.09 -20.15 15.15
C ASN A 458 -23.59 -18.86 14.49
N VAL A 459 -23.78 -18.91 13.18
CA VAL A 459 -24.09 -17.73 12.36
C VAL A 459 -25.22 -16.90 12.95
N ARG A 460 -26.31 -17.54 13.39
CA ARG A 460 -27.46 -16.84 13.96
C ARG A 460 -27.12 -16.15 15.29
N LYS A 461 -26.56 -16.89 16.25
CA LYS A 461 -26.25 -16.34 17.59
C LYS A 461 -25.19 -15.25 17.49
N ASP A 462 -24.19 -15.45 16.65
CA ASP A 462 -23.09 -14.50 16.46
C ASP A 462 -23.62 -13.22 15.78
N TRP A 463 -24.55 -13.32 14.83
CA TRP A 463 -25.24 -12.15 14.24
C TRP A 463 -26.15 -11.41 15.23
N GLU A 464 -26.90 -12.13 16.07
CA GLU A 464 -27.70 -11.53 17.15
C GLU A 464 -26.80 -10.72 18.11
N GLU A 465 -25.60 -11.23 18.40
CA GLU A 465 -24.60 -10.56 19.24
C GLU A 465 -23.95 -9.34 18.56
N ILE A 466 -23.64 -9.43 17.26
CA ILE A 466 -23.17 -8.29 16.44
C ILE A 466 -24.21 -7.16 16.41
N LEU A 467 -25.49 -7.50 16.20
CA LEU A 467 -26.56 -6.50 16.19
C LEU A 467 -26.83 -5.91 17.57
N LYS A 468 -26.76 -6.72 18.62
CA LYS A 468 -26.93 -6.26 20.01
C LYS A 468 -25.81 -5.34 20.45
N SER A 469 -24.57 -5.63 20.06
CA SER A 469 -23.40 -4.80 20.36
C SER A 469 -23.39 -3.47 19.59
N TYR A 470 -24.07 -3.38 18.44
CA TYR A 470 -24.24 -2.14 17.69
C TYR A 470 -25.10 -1.09 18.43
N GLY A 471 -26.10 -1.53 19.22
CA GLY A 471 -26.89 -0.66 20.11
C GLY A 471 -27.85 0.35 19.46
N GLY A 472 -27.83 0.53 18.14
CA GLY A 472 -28.73 1.43 17.39
C GLY A 472 -29.94 0.75 16.75
N ARG A 473 -30.88 1.55 16.24
CA ARG A 473 -32.06 1.05 15.51
C ARG A 473 -31.61 0.49 14.16
N VAL A 474 -32.04 -0.74 13.84
CA VAL A 474 -31.75 -1.40 12.56
C VAL A 474 -32.89 -1.12 11.60
N VAL A 475 -32.58 -0.59 10.42
CA VAL A 475 -33.56 -0.38 9.34
C VAL A 475 -33.39 -1.49 8.31
N GLU A 476 -34.43 -2.33 8.15
CA GLU A 476 -34.49 -3.29 7.06
C GLU A 476 -34.82 -2.54 5.76
N THR A 477 -33.86 -2.44 4.85
CA THR A 477 -34.06 -1.73 3.58
C THR A 477 -34.54 -2.64 2.47
N GLY A 478 -34.57 -3.97 2.68
CA GLY A 478 -35.09 -4.98 1.75
C GLY A 478 -34.37 -5.06 0.40
N ALA A 479 -33.37 -4.21 0.18
CA ALA A 479 -32.66 -4.07 -1.07
C ALA A 479 -31.33 -4.80 -0.97
N SER A 480 -31.30 -6.05 -1.43
CA SER A 480 -30.08 -6.84 -1.53
C SER A 480 -28.95 -5.96 -2.06
N PRO A 481 -27.73 -6.03 -1.48
CA PRO A 481 -26.58 -5.50 -2.20
C PRO A 481 -26.66 -6.18 -3.56
N ARG A 482 -26.76 -5.37 -4.63
CA ARG A 482 -26.79 -5.90 -5.97
C ARG A 482 -25.56 -6.78 -6.06
N ARG A 483 -25.75 -8.10 -6.06
CA ARG A 483 -24.70 -9.06 -6.39
C ARG A 483 -24.10 -8.51 -7.67
N GLY A 484 -22.87 -8.00 -7.60
CA GLY A 484 -22.09 -7.86 -8.81
C GLY A 484 -22.17 -9.23 -9.47
N GLN A 485 -22.50 -9.29 -10.75
CA GLN A 485 -22.61 -10.55 -11.50
C GLN A 485 -21.30 -11.39 -11.47
N ALA A 486 -20.25 -10.94 -10.76
CA ALA A 486 -19.04 -11.68 -10.47
C ALA A 486 -19.17 -12.76 -9.37
N ASP A 487 -20.19 -12.72 -8.50
CA ASP A 487 -20.31 -13.66 -7.36
C ASP A 487 -21.26 -14.85 -7.60
N GLN A 488 -21.74 -15.05 -8.83
CA GLN A 488 -22.63 -16.17 -9.18
C GLN A 488 -22.03 -17.17 -10.18
N GLN A 489 -20.92 -17.81 -9.86
CA GLN A 489 -20.57 -19.16 -10.34
C GLN A 489 -19.71 -19.83 -9.25
N SER A 490 -20.30 -20.54 -8.28
CA SER A 490 -20.49 -22.01 -8.30
C SER A 490 -21.06 -22.46 -6.92
N PRO A 491 -21.63 -23.68 -6.74
CA PRO A 491 -21.55 -24.84 -7.63
C PRO A 491 -22.90 -25.49 -7.98
N HIS A 492 -22.97 -26.03 -9.20
CA HIS A 492 -23.57 -27.35 -9.41
C HIS A 492 -22.51 -28.24 -10.08
N VAL A 493 -22.05 -29.22 -9.29
CA VAL A 493 -21.16 -30.37 -9.62
C VAL A 493 -19.68 -30.04 -9.84
#